data_AF-A0A6M4IKE9-F1
#
_entry.id   AF-A0A6M4IKE9-F1
#
_cell.length_a   1.000
_cell.length_b   1.000
_cell.length_c   1.000
_cell.angle_alpha   90.00
_cell.angle_beta   90.00
_cell.angle_gamma   90.00
#
_symmetry.space_group_name_H-M   'P 1'
#
loop_
_entity.id
_entity.type
_entity.pdbx_description
1 polymer ?
#
loop_
_entity_poly.entity_id
_entity_poly.type
_entity_poly.pdbx_seq_one_letter_code
_entity_poly.pdbx_strand_id
1 'polypeptide(L)'
;MLVDDREAVLRAIAEFDSLGREAFLAKYGFGRAREFFLFYNGRFYDSKAIVGAAHGVSSVSGVPLAASDFSGGEQTVKKTLNTLGFTVIRTRLSEVSPSGETRAVILTWNPDRWEWPDRSEVVRRFNGGESVRMRWSSGNTRTLPIGTRAFLLKQGAEPRGFVASGWTISSPFEAPHWDDELAAKGGTANYVEVLFDTVLADESEPLDPRNSEGALSQINWAIPSSGTSINGEAYLALETLWAARERHSFHPNRSYTRSDITRALGIEAKPSGDWLTGYHREGDEMFIFAAVNAAGRTGHDYQNEWLRSDRFRWFGTTNSKRTDAKIAPMLSREVTTHIFWRSLDRGPFTYAGVGVPVAVTDSVPIQIVWDVLDPSAADDSKLPEELDDSVGQYPVGAGRQVTVNKYERSRAARKECIAHYGAACLVCGFDFGIAYGAMGHGYIHVHHLVTMAELAKRFAETGVEYILDPVRDLRPVCANCHAMIHSRREPYAIEELRKLLT
;
A
#
# COMPACT_ATOMS: atom_id res chain seq x y z
N MET A 1 16.49 -21.36 -30.62
CA MET A 1 15.74 -20.08 -30.51
C MET A 1 14.70 -20.30 -29.42
N LEU A 2 14.56 -19.38 -28.46
CA LEU A 2 13.76 -19.66 -27.24
C LEU A 2 12.27 -19.82 -27.54
N VAL A 3 11.72 -18.99 -28.42
CA VAL A 3 10.37 -19.06 -29.01
C VAL A 3 10.45 -18.29 -30.33
N ASP A 4 9.77 -18.75 -31.37
CA ASP A 4 9.70 -18.09 -32.68
C ASP A 4 8.28 -17.84 -33.18
N ASP A 5 7.27 -18.29 -32.43
CA ASP A 5 5.85 -18.09 -32.72
C ASP A 5 5.23 -17.01 -31.81
N ARG A 6 4.72 -15.93 -32.41
CA ARG A 6 3.99 -14.87 -31.71
C ARG A 6 2.69 -15.40 -31.09
N GLU A 7 1.98 -16.31 -31.74
CA GLU A 7 0.72 -16.87 -31.23
C GLU A 7 0.93 -17.73 -29.99
N ALA A 8 2.06 -18.43 -29.88
CA ALA A 8 2.44 -19.16 -28.68
C ALA A 8 2.63 -18.23 -27.47
N VAL A 9 3.22 -17.04 -27.68
CA VAL A 9 3.34 -16.01 -26.63
C VAL A 9 1.97 -15.48 -26.22
N LEU A 10 1.08 -15.22 -27.18
CA LEU A 10 -0.30 -14.78 -26.88
C LEU A 10 -1.11 -15.83 -26.11
N ARG A 11 -0.96 -17.11 -26.45
CA ARG A 11 -1.60 -18.21 -25.71
C ARG A 11 -1.08 -18.31 -24.28
N ALA A 12 0.23 -18.18 -24.07
CA ALA A 12 0.82 -18.15 -22.74
C ALA A 12 0.32 -16.95 -21.91
N ILE A 13 0.14 -15.78 -22.53
CA ILE A 13 -0.47 -14.61 -21.91
C ILE A 13 -1.93 -14.88 -21.51
N ALA A 14 -2.74 -15.43 -22.41
CA ALA A 14 -4.15 -15.73 -22.12
C ALA A 14 -4.29 -16.76 -20.99
N GLU A 15 -3.39 -17.75 -20.93
CA GLU A 15 -3.33 -18.72 -19.85
C GLU A 15 -2.91 -18.07 -18.53
N PHE A 16 -1.92 -17.18 -18.54
CA PHE A 16 -1.53 -16.39 -17.38
C PHE A 16 -2.71 -15.57 -16.84
N ASP A 17 -3.48 -14.95 -17.72
CA ASP A 17 -4.65 -14.16 -17.35
C ASP A 17 -5.77 -15.00 -16.73
N SER A 18 -5.97 -16.22 -17.23
CA SER A 18 -6.98 -17.16 -16.74
C SER A 18 -6.62 -17.78 -15.39
N LEU A 19 -5.36 -18.19 -15.22
CA LEU A 19 -4.89 -18.85 -13.99
C LEU A 19 -4.59 -17.85 -12.87
N GLY A 20 -4.26 -16.61 -13.23
CA GLY A 20 -3.66 -15.67 -12.30
C GLY A 20 -2.18 -15.95 -12.07
N ARG A 21 -1.45 -14.89 -11.73
CA ARG A 21 0.01 -14.85 -11.69
C ARG A 21 0.65 -15.94 -10.82
N GLU A 22 0.22 -16.09 -9.58
CA GLU A 22 0.83 -17.04 -8.64
C GLU A 22 0.63 -18.50 -9.08
N ALA A 23 -0.57 -18.85 -9.54
CA ALA A 23 -0.87 -20.19 -10.02
C ALA A 23 -0.11 -20.50 -11.32
N PHE A 24 0.02 -19.52 -12.22
CA PHE A 24 0.82 -19.66 -13.43
C PHE A 24 2.31 -19.87 -13.11
N LEU A 25 2.88 -19.05 -12.25
CA LEU A 25 4.28 -19.16 -11.84
C LEU A 25 4.57 -20.51 -11.17
N ALA A 26 3.69 -20.95 -10.27
CA ALA A 26 3.78 -22.26 -9.64
C ALA A 26 3.69 -23.41 -10.67
N LYS A 27 2.77 -23.32 -11.62
CA LYS A 27 2.57 -24.33 -12.68
C LYS A 27 3.84 -24.55 -13.52
N TYR A 28 4.54 -23.48 -13.87
CA TYR A 28 5.73 -23.54 -14.73
C TYR A 28 7.05 -23.51 -13.96
N GLY A 29 7.02 -23.50 -12.61
CA GLY A 29 8.22 -23.54 -11.79
C GLY A 29 9.07 -22.27 -11.84
N PHE A 30 8.45 -21.12 -12.08
CA PHE A 30 9.13 -19.82 -12.09
C PHE A 30 8.90 -19.05 -10.79
N GLY A 31 9.91 -18.29 -10.36
CA GLY A 31 9.72 -17.21 -9.40
C GLY A 31 9.27 -15.92 -10.10
N ARG A 32 8.69 -14.98 -9.35
CA ARG A 32 8.39 -13.63 -9.87
C ARG A 32 9.63 -13.00 -10.49
N ALA A 33 9.46 -12.42 -11.68
CA ALA A 33 10.46 -11.62 -12.36
C ALA A 33 10.83 -10.41 -11.49
N ARG A 34 12.13 -10.10 -11.48
CA ARG A 34 12.71 -9.05 -10.62
C ARG A 34 13.07 -7.78 -11.37
N GLU A 35 13.26 -7.90 -12.69
CA GLU A 35 13.91 -6.87 -13.50
C GLU A 35 13.33 -6.76 -14.91
N PHE A 36 12.98 -7.85 -15.61
CA PHE A 36 12.44 -7.77 -16.97
C PHE A 36 11.01 -8.29 -17.05
N PHE A 37 10.12 -7.44 -17.55
CA PHE A 37 8.71 -7.76 -17.73
C PHE A 37 8.30 -7.61 -19.18
N LEU A 38 7.50 -8.57 -19.65
CA LEU A 38 6.80 -8.43 -20.91
C LEU A 38 5.61 -7.50 -20.69
N PHE A 39 5.45 -6.49 -21.53
CA PHE A 39 4.31 -5.58 -21.54
C PHE A 39 3.44 -5.85 -22.74
N TYR A 40 2.17 -6.18 -22.49
CA TYR A 40 1.18 -6.45 -23.54
C TYR A 40 -0.23 -6.07 -23.06
N ASN A 41 -0.98 -5.35 -23.89
CA ASN A 41 -2.33 -4.84 -23.60
C ASN A 41 -2.47 -4.16 -22.23
N GLY A 42 -1.44 -3.42 -21.81
CA GLY A 42 -1.48 -2.68 -20.55
C GLY A 42 -1.17 -3.49 -19.29
N ARG A 43 -0.81 -4.76 -19.41
CA ARG A 43 -0.46 -5.63 -18.29
C ARG A 43 0.98 -6.10 -18.39
N PHE A 44 1.53 -6.47 -17.24
CA PHE A 44 2.89 -6.98 -17.10
C PHE A 44 2.88 -8.46 -16.83
N TYR A 45 3.80 -9.15 -17.49
CA TYR A 45 3.97 -10.58 -17.37
C TYR A 45 5.44 -10.88 -17.07
N ASP A 46 5.66 -11.89 -16.23
CA ASP A 46 6.99 -12.38 -15.91
C ASP A 46 7.65 -12.92 -17.19
N SER A 47 8.54 -12.15 -17.79
CA SER A 47 9.01 -12.35 -19.18
C SER A 47 9.59 -13.74 -19.44
N LYS A 48 10.37 -14.28 -18.48
CA LYS A 48 10.90 -15.64 -18.53
C LYS A 48 9.82 -16.71 -18.43
N ALA A 49 8.81 -16.49 -17.58
CA ALA A 49 7.73 -17.44 -17.39
C ALA A 49 6.84 -17.53 -18.64
N ILE A 50 6.52 -16.38 -19.26
CA ILE A 50 5.78 -16.36 -20.52
C ILE A 50 6.56 -17.05 -21.64
N VAL A 51 7.85 -16.76 -21.80
CA VAL A 51 8.67 -17.41 -22.82
C VAL A 51 8.81 -18.91 -22.55
N GLY A 52 8.96 -19.31 -21.28
CA GLY A 52 9.03 -20.72 -20.92
C GLY A 52 7.75 -21.49 -21.22
N ALA A 53 6.60 -20.91 -20.88
CA ALA A 53 5.28 -21.47 -21.22
C ALA A 53 5.04 -21.49 -22.73
N ALA A 54 5.35 -20.40 -23.43
CA ALA A 54 5.18 -20.29 -24.88
C ALA A 54 6.04 -21.31 -25.65
N HIS A 55 7.25 -21.62 -25.17
CA HIS A 55 8.06 -22.69 -25.76
C HIS A 55 7.39 -24.07 -25.66
N GLY A 56 6.70 -24.36 -24.55
CA GLY A 56 5.93 -25.60 -24.42
C GLY A 56 4.78 -25.69 -25.41
N VAL A 57 4.24 -24.54 -25.83
CA VAL A 57 3.15 -24.44 -26.80
C VAL A 57 3.64 -24.47 -28.25
N SER A 58 4.84 -23.95 -28.53
CA SER A 58 5.41 -23.87 -29.89
C SER A 58 6.36 -25.01 -30.26
N SER A 59 6.94 -25.72 -29.28
CA SER A 59 7.95 -26.76 -29.53
C SER A 59 7.31 -28.08 -29.96
N VAL A 60 7.97 -28.78 -30.88
CA VAL A 60 7.58 -30.13 -31.35
C VAL A 60 7.56 -31.14 -30.20
N SER A 61 8.35 -30.92 -29.15
CA SER A 61 8.39 -31.76 -27.95
C SER A 61 7.28 -31.44 -26.94
N GLY A 62 6.64 -30.27 -27.04
CA GLY A 62 5.59 -29.84 -26.10
C GLY A 62 6.09 -29.51 -24.69
N VAL A 63 7.41 -29.38 -24.49
CA VAL A 63 8.02 -29.23 -23.16
C VAL A 63 8.29 -27.74 -22.87
N PRO A 64 7.67 -27.15 -21.83
CA PRO A 64 7.99 -25.79 -21.39
C PRO A 64 9.43 -25.68 -20.90
N LEU A 65 10.06 -24.51 -21.08
CA LEU A 65 11.37 -24.25 -20.48
C LEU A 65 11.21 -23.91 -19.00
N ALA A 66 12.09 -24.45 -18.16
CA ALA A 66 12.18 -24.14 -16.74
C ALA A 66 13.14 -22.96 -16.48
N ALA A 67 13.07 -22.37 -15.30
CA ALA A 67 13.93 -21.24 -14.93
C ALA A 67 15.44 -21.54 -15.05
N SER A 68 15.85 -22.80 -14.84
CA SER A 68 17.24 -23.27 -15.00
C SER A 68 17.74 -23.26 -16.44
N ASP A 69 16.83 -23.29 -17.42
CA ASP A 69 17.17 -23.36 -18.84
C ASP A 69 17.58 -21.98 -19.40
N PHE A 70 17.42 -20.93 -18.59
CA PHE A 70 17.83 -19.58 -18.91
C PHE A 70 19.21 -19.30 -18.30
N SER A 71 20.28 -19.77 -18.93
CA SER A 71 21.66 -19.44 -18.54
C SER A 71 22.02 -18.01 -18.97
N GLY A 72 21.86 -17.05 -18.05
CA GLY A 72 22.38 -15.68 -18.18
C GLY A 72 21.62 -14.67 -19.07
N GLY A 73 20.42 -14.96 -19.58
CA GLY A 73 19.87 -14.19 -20.72
C GLY A 73 18.55 -13.45 -20.53
N GLU A 74 18.43 -12.45 -19.65
CA GLU A 74 17.31 -11.48 -19.76
C GLU A 74 17.39 -10.67 -21.05
N GLN A 75 18.61 -10.41 -21.54
CA GLN A 75 18.84 -9.84 -22.87
C GLN A 75 18.38 -10.79 -23.99
N THR A 76 18.51 -12.10 -23.82
CA THR A 76 18.06 -13.09 -24.81
C THR A 76 16.54 -13.15 -24.88
N VAL A 77 15.86 -13.19 -23.73
CA VAL A 77 14.38 -13.11 -23.63
C VAL A 77 13.88 -11.79 -24.22
N LYS A 78 14.51 -10.67 -23.87
CA LYS A 78 14.20 -9.35 -24.42
C LYS A 78 14.35 -9.33 -25.95
N LYS A 79 15.46 -9.83 -26.48
CA LYS A 79 15.71 -9.88 -27.92
C LYS A 79 14.64 -10.72 -28.63
N THR A 80 14.33 -11.91 -28.12
CA THR A 80 13.30 -12.79 -28.69
C THR A 80 11.92 -12.12 -28.70
N LEU A 81 11.46 -11.60 -27.58
CA LEU A 81 10.15 -10.94 -27.48
C LEU A 81 10.08 -9.69 -28.35
N ASN A 82 11.15 -8.89 -28.40
CA ASN A 82 11.22 -7.72 -29.28
C ASN A 82 11.16 -8.09 -30.77
N THR A 83 11.86 -9.15 -31.20
CA THR A 83 11.77 -9.65 -32.58
C THR A 83 10.35 -10.10 -32.94
N LEU A 84 9.61 -10.63 -31.97
CA LEU A 84 8.20 -11.01 -32.14
C LEU A 84 7.23 -9.84 -32.01
N GLY A 85 7.71 -8.60 -31.88
CA GLY A 85 6.88 -7.40 -31.80
C GLY A 85 6.22 -7.19 -30.43
N PHE A 86 6.83 -7.68 -29.36
CA PHE A 86 6.43 -7.39 -27.99
C PHE A 86 7.41 -6.43 -27.31
N THR A 87 6.91 -5.67 -26.33
CA THR A 87 7.74 -4.74 -25.57
C THR A 87 8.19 -5.37 -24.27
N VAL A 88 9.50 -5.38 -24.01
CA VAL A 88 10.05 -5.82 -22.71
C VAL A 88 10.63 -4.63 -21.96
N ILE A 89 10.13 -4.43 -20.74
CA ILE A 89 10.45 -3.30 -19.86
C ILE A 89 11.37 -3.77 -18.74
N ARG A 90 12.42 -2.99 -18.46
CA ARG A 90 13.39 -3.23 -17.39
C ARG A 90 13.07 -2.34 -16.17
N THR A 91 13.06 -2.91 -14.96
CA THR A 91 12.65 -2.21 -13.72
C THR A 91 13.77 -2.02 -12.69
N ARG A 92 15.05 -2.34 -13.01
CA ARG A 92 16.21 -2.03 -12.14
C ARG A 92 17.44 -1.50 -12.89
N LEU A 93 18.19 -0.67 -12.16
CA LEU A 93 19.37 0.14 -12.50
C LEU A 93 20.68 -0.59 -12.88
N SER A 94 20.72 -1.91 -13.05
CA SER A 94 22.02 -2.61 -13.03
C SER A 94 22.92 -2.41 -14.27
N GLU A 95 22.50 -1.63 -15.28
CA GLU A 95 23.38 -1.12 -16.34
C GLU A 95 23.03 0.34 -16.65
N VAL A 96 23.54 1.26 -15.82
CA VAL A 96 23.60 2.68 -16.17
C VAL A 96 24.51 2.80 -17.40
N SER A 97 23.92 3.14 -18.55
CA SER A 97 24.70 3.36 -19.76
C SER A 97 25.59 4.60 -19.57
N PRO A 98 26.92 4.52 -19.81
CA PRO A 98 27.83 5.67 -19.71
C PRO A 98 27.56 6.77 -20.75
N SER A 99 26.57 6.58 -21.64
CA SER A 99 26.29 7.45 -22.79
C SER A 99 25.63 8.79 -22.44
N GLY A 100 25.39 9.11 -21.15
CA GLY A 100 24.89 10.43 -20.74
C GLY A 100 23.40 10.68 -21.03
N GLU A 101 22.63 9.65 -21.37
CA GLU A 101 21.18 9.72 -21.67
C GLU A 101 20.29 9.26 -20.51
N THR A 102 20.84 9.08 -19.31
CA THR A 102 20.05 8.67 -18.14
C THR A 102 19.24 9.87 -17.64
N ARG A 103 17.95 9.85 -17.95
CA ARG A 103 16.97 10.87 -17.57
C ARG A 103 15.88 10.23 -16.72
N ALA A 104 15.52 10.86 -15.62
CA ALA A 104 14.22 10.67 -15.00
C ALA A 104 13.32 11.86 -15.31
N VAL A 105 12.01 11.63 -15.27
CA VAL A 105 11.00 12.67 -15.41
C VAL A 105 10.33 12.91 -14.06
N ILE A 106 10.14 14.17 -13.72
CA ILE A 106 9.32 14.59 -12.60
C ILE A 106 7.92 14.88 -13.15
N LEU A 107 6.97 14.12 -12.65
CA LEU A 107 5.55 14.32 -12.83
C LEU A 107 5.02 15.03 -11.59
N THR A 108 3.98 15.82 -11.75
CA THR A 108 3.47 16.66 -10.67
C THR A 108 2.01 16.35 -10.42
N TRP A 109 1.63 16.44 -9.16
CA TRP A 109 0.25 16.29 -8.72
C TRP A 109 -0.08 17.38 -7.71
N ASN A 110 -1.19 18.08 -7.90
CA ASN A 110 -1.70 19.03 -6.94
C ASN A 110 -3.11 18.61 -6.51
N PRO A 111 -3.31 18.09 -5.28
CA PRO A 111 -4.60 17.62 -4.80
C PRO A 111 -5.65 18.73 -4.75
N ASP A 112 -5.24 20.00 -4.63
CA ASP A 112 -6.16 21.15 -4.62
C ASP A 112 -6.71 21.49 -6.01
N ARG A 113 -6.09 20.96 -7.09
CA ARG A 113 -6.48 21.23 -8.48
C ARG A 113 -7.06 20.03 -9.20
N TRP A 114 -6.66 18.83 -8.79
CA TRP A 114 -7.08 17.60 -9.43
C TRP A 114 -7.04 16.46 -8.42
N GLU A 115 -8.19 15.81 -8.27
CA GLU A 115 -8.32 14.60 -7.47
C GLU A 115 -7.62 13.44 -8.18
N TRP A 116 -6.78 12.70 -7.47
CA TRP A 116 -6.21 11.45 -7.96
C TRP A 116 -7.28 10.35 -7.84
N PRO A 117 -7.93 9.93 -8.95
CA PRO A 117 -9.04 9.01 -8.88
C PRO A 117 -8.59 7.66 -8.33
N ASP A 118 -9.39 7.10 -7.43
CA ASP A 118 -9.18 5.78 -6.85
C ASP A 118 -7.79 5.60 -6.23
N ARG A 119 -7.15 6.67 -5.71
CA ARG A 119 -5.80 6.60 -5.12
C ARG A 119 -5.70 5.51 -4.05
N SER A 120 -6.70 5.40 -3.17
CA SER A 120 -6.74 4.36 -2.12
C SER A 120 -6.74 2.96 -2.72
N GLU A 121 -7.42 2.76 -3.85
CA GLU A 121 -7.44 1.50 -4.59
C GLU A 121 -6.11 1.26 -5.32
N VAL A 122 -5.51 2.29 -5.89
CA VAL A 122 -4.16 2.23 -6.48
C VAL A 122 -3.15 1.79 -5.43
N VAL A 123 -3.17 2.37 -4.23
CA VAL A 123 -2.32 1.97 -3.10
C VAL A 123 -2.63 0.53 -2.67
N ARG A 124 -3.91 0.16 -2.55
CA ARG A 124 -4.34 -1.19 -2.15
C ARG A 124 -3.84 -2.25 -3.13
N ARG A 125 -4.07 -2.05 -4.42
CA ARG A 125 -3.62 -2.95 -5.50
C ARG A 125 -2.10 -3.04 -5.55
N PHE A 126 -1.42 -1.91 -5.39
CA PHE A 126 0.03 -1.86 -5.29
C PHE A 126 0.56 -2.68 -4.11
N ASN A 127 -0.01 -2.50 -2.90
CA ASN A 127 0.34 -3.28 -1.70
C ASN A 127 -0.01 -4.78 -1.87
N GLY A 128 -1.07 -5.10 -2.62
CA GLY A 128 -1.40 -6.46 -3.06
C GLY A 128 -0.40 -7.07 -4.05
N GLY A 129 0.61 -6.33 -4.49
CA GLY A 129 1.66 -6.76 -5.42
C GLY A 129 1.28 -6.63 -6.90
N GLU A 130 0.22 -5.89 -7.22
CA GLU A 130 -0.10 -5.49 -8.58
C GLU A 130 0.75 -4.30 -9.03
N SER A 131 1.11 -4.28 -10.31
CA SER A 131 1.71 -3.08 -10.91
C SER A 131 0.60 -2.19 -11.45
N VAL A 132 0.58 -0.92 -11.03
CA VAL A 132 -0.52 -0.01 -11.38
C VAL A 132 -0.13 0.91 -12.53
N ARG A 133 -0.84 0.78 -13.64
CA ARG A 133 -0.73 1.67 -14.80
C ARG A 133 -1.62 2.88 -14.59
N MET A 134 -1.05 4.07 -14.76
CA MET A 134 -1.80 5.33 -14.73
C MET A 134 -1.37 6.26 -15.85
N ARG A 135 -2.31 7.05 -16.33
CA ARG A 135 -2.05 8.14 -17.25
C ARG A 135 -1.70 9.38 -16.43
N TRP A 136 -0.59 10.03 -16.74
CA TRP A 136 -0.16 11.26 -16.09
C TRP A 136 0.20 12.34 -17.10
N SER A 137 -0.12 13.59 -16.80
CA SER A 137 0.28 14.71 -17.67
C SER A 137 1.81 14.75 -17.76
N SER A 138 2.35 14.88 -18.97
CA SER A 138 3.77 15.17 -19.20
C SER A 138 4.02 16.66 -19.41
N GLY A 139 3.03 17.51 -19.13
CA GLY A 139 3.08 18.95 -19.36
C GLY A 139 3.35 19.28 -20.83
N ASN A 140 4.40 20.06 -21.08
CA ASN A 140 4.82 20.43 -22.43
C ASN A 140 5.82 19.43 -23.04
N THR A 141 6.20 18.38 -22.30
CA THR A 141 7.16 17.38 -22.78
C THR A 141 6.49 16.46 -23.80
N ARG A 142 6.85 16.68 -25.07
CA ARG A 142 6.39 15.90 -26.24
C ARG A 142 7.35 14.77 -26.64
N THR A 143 8.57 14.77 -26.11
CA THR A 143 9.56 13.73 -26.36
C THR A 143 10.02 13.14 -25.05
N LEU A 144 9.61 11.90 -24.77
CA LEU A 144 10.04 11.16 -23.60
C LEU A 144 10.22 9.68 -24.00
N PRO A 145 11.43 9.11 -23.86
CA PRO A 145 11.64 7.71 -24.16
C PRO A 145 10.82 6.79 -23.26
N ILE A 146 10.25 5.72 -23.82
CA ILE A 146 9.68 4.63 -23.03
C ILE A 146 10.78 4.01 -22.15
N GLY A 147 10.45 3.69 -20.90
CA GLY A 147 11.41 3.20 -19.91
C GLY A 147 12.17 4.32 -19.20
N THR A 148 11.82 5.58 -19.42
CA THR A 148 12.28 6.69 -18.57
C THR A 148 11.72 6.49 -17.15
N ARG A 149 12.59 6.58 -16.14
CA ARG A 149 12.22 6.60 -14.73
C ARG A 149 11.31 7.79 -14.46
N ALA A 150 10.24 7.62 -13.69
CA ALA A 150 9.31 8.67 -13.34
C ALA A 150 9.20 8.82 -11.82
N PHE A 151 9.20 10.05 -11.32
CA PHE A 151 8.90 10.39 -9.93
C PHE A 151 7.70 11.31 -9.88
N LEU A 152 6.77 11.04 -8.97
CA LEU A 152 5.56 11.84 -8.78
C LEU A 152 5.72 12.76 -7.57
N LEU A 153 5.76 14.07 -7.83
CA LEU A 153 5.90 15.13 -6.86
C LEU A 153 4.52 15.70 -6.47
N LYS A 154 4.14 15.58 -5.19
CA LYS A 154 2.99 16.26 -4.60
C LYS A 154 3.30 17.74 -4.41
N GLN A 155 2.39 18.58 -4.89
CA GLN A 155 2.40 20.05 -4.85
C GLN A 155 1.20 20.55 -4.05
N GLY A 156 1.06 21.87 -3.93
CA GLY A 156 -0.03 22.48 -3.15
C GLY A 156 0.34 22.63 -1.68
N ALA A 157 -0.62 22.40 -0.79
CA ALA A 157 -0.42 22.48 0.66
C ALA A 157 0.68 21.54 1.17
N GLU A 158 1.41 21.96 2.21
CA GLU A 158 2.35 21.09 2.90
C GLU A 158 1.61 19.93 3.59
N PRO A 159 2.21 18.73 3.66
CA PRO A 159 3.59 18.43 3.28
C PRO A 159 3.76 18.14 1.78
N ARG A 160 4.83 18.71 1.20
CA ARG A 160 5.20 18.55 -0.21
C ARG A 160 6.39 17.61 -0.38
N GLY A 161 6.41 16.88 -1.50
CA GLY A 161 7.52 15.99 -1.83
C GLY A 161 7.07 14.83 -2.72
N PHE A 162 7.98 13.89 -2.96
CA PHE A 162 7.69 12.73 -3.80
C PHE A 162 6.81 11.72 -3.08
N VAL A 163 5.77 11.24 -3.77
CA VAL A 163 4.76 10.31 -3.24
C VAL A 163 4.64 9.02 -4.04
N ALA A 164 5.27 8.96 -5.22
CA ALA A 164 5.33 7.73 -6.00
C ALA A 164 6.53 7.74 -6.95
N SER A 165 6.92 6.56 -7.40
CA SER A 165 7.89 6.35 -8.47
C SER A 165 7.40 5.28 -9.44
N GLY A 166 7.90 5.32 -10.67
CA GLY A 166 7.53 4.38 -11.70
C GLY A 166 8.39 4.45 -12.94
N TRP A 167 7.87 3.88 -14.03
CA TRP A 167 8.51 3.84 -15.33
C TRP A 167 7.50 4.22 -16.40
N THR A 168 7.91 5.07 -17.33
CA THR A 168 7.09 5.41 -18.50
C THR A 168 6.96 4.19 -19.41
N ILE A 169 5.74 3.92 -19.88
CA ILE A 169 5.41 2.77 -20.73
C ILE A 169 4.76 3.17 -22.06
N SER A 170 4.60 4.48 -22.28
CA SER A 170 4.21 5.06 -23.55
C SER A 170 5.14 6.23 -23.90
N SER A 171 5.26 6.52 -25.19
CA SER A 171 5.67 7.85 -25.64
C SER A 171 4.58 8.87 -25.25
N PRO A 172 4.90 10.17 -25.16
CA PRO A 172 3.89 11.20 -24.95
C PRO A 172 2.81 11.16 -26.04
N PHE A 173 1.55 11.26 -25.65
CA PHE A 173 0.40 11.30 -26.53
C PHE A 173 -0.59 12.37 -26.08
N GLU A 174 -1.34 12.94 -27.02
CA GLU A 174 -2.37 13.94 -26.71
C GLU A 174 -3.68 13.26 -26.35
N ALA A 175 -4.33 13.77 -25.30
CA ALA A 175 -5.68 13.39 -24.90
C ALA A 175 -6.42 14.62 -24.34
N PRO A 176 -7.73 14.53 -24.04
CA PRO A 176 -8.46 15.64 -23.42
C PRO A 176 -7.75 16.18 -22.19
N HIS A 177 -7.79 17.48 -21.99
CA HIS A 177 -7.10 18.13 -20.87
C HIS A 177 -7.55 17.54 -19.52
N TRP A 178 -6.67 17.52 -18.52
CA TRP A 178 -6.96 16.99 -17.18
C TRP A 178 -7.85 17.93 -16.35
N ASP A 179 -8.14 19.11 -16.90
CA ASP A 179 -9.01 20.13 -16.32
C ASP A 179 -10.31 20.05 -17.10
N ASP A 180 -11.41 19.79 -16.39
CA ASP A 180 -12.70 19.49 -17.02
C ASP A 180 -13.26 20.68 -17.82
N GLU A 181 -12.99 21.92 -17.39
CA GLU A 181 -13.44 23.10 -18.11
C GLU A 181 -12.68 23.29 -19.42
N LEU A 182 -11.37 23.05 -19.41
CA LEU A 182 -10.54 23.11 -20.62
C LEU A 182 -10.87 21.95 -21.55
N ALA A 183 -11.10 20.75 -21.01
CA ALA A 183 -11.51 19.59 -21.80
C ALA A 183 -12.87 19.81 -22.49
N ALA A 184 -13.85 20.39 -21.78
CA ALA A 184 -15.16 20.72 -22.34
C ALA A 184 -15.09 21.73 -23.50
N LYS A 185 -14.04 22.56 -23.53
CA LYS A 185 -13.75 23.51 -24.61
C LYS A 185 -12.90 22.90 -25.75
N GLY A 186 -12.66 21.60 -25.74
CA GLY A 186 -11.83 20.89 -26.72
C GLY A 186 -10.31 21.01 -26.47
N GLY A 187 -9.91 21.50 -25.29
CA GLY A 187 -8.51 21.57 -24.89
C GLY A 187 -7.89 20.18 -24.72
N THR A 188 -6.62 20.06 -25.11
CA THR A 188 -5.83 18.83 -24.99
C THR A 188 -4.62 19.05 -24.10
N ALA A 189 -4.11 17.97 -23.52
CA ALA A 189 -2.83 17.93 -22.81
C ALA A 189 -2.00 16.75 -23.29
N ASN A 190 -0.68 16.83 -23.11
CA ASN A 190 0.21 15.70 -23.33
C ASN A 190 0.20 14.80 -22.11
N TYR A 191 0.15 13.50 -22.35
CA TYR A 191 0.18 12.47 -21.33
C TYR A 191 1.23 11.43 -21.63
N VAL A 192 1.72 10.82 -20.57
CA VAL A 192 2.47 9.57 -20.61
C VAL A 192 1.76 8.56 -19.74
N GLU A 193 1.86 7.30 -20.12
CA GLU A 193 1.47 6.21 -19.23
C GLU A 193 2.65 5.83 -18.36
N VAL A 194 2.39 5.71 -17.08
CA VAL A 194 3.37 5.37 -16.05
C VAL A 194 2.93 4.08 -15.40
N LEU A 195 3.85 3.15 -15.29
CA LEU A 195 3.74 2.04 -14.38
C LEU A 195 4.36 2.43 -13.05
N PHE A 196 3.54 2.62 -12.01
CA PHE A 196 4.08 2.85 -10.68
C PHE A 196 4.69 1.56 -10.12
N ASP A 197 5.92 1.69 -9.63
CA ASP A 197 6.65 0.62 -8.93
C ASP A 197 6.77 0.87 -7.42
N THR A 198 6.45 2.08 -6.96
CA THR A 198 6.24 2.46 -5.57
C THR A 198 5.18 3.56 -5.49
N VAL A 199 4.19 3.41 -4.61
CA VAL A 199 3.25 4.47 -4.23
C VAL A 199 3.22 4.54 -2.71
N LEU A 200 3.47 5.71 -2.13
CA LEU A 200 3.38 5.89 -0.67
C LEU A 200 1.93 5.76 -0.24
N ALA A 201 1.67 4.91 0.76
CA ALA A 201 0.33 4.75 1.31
C ALA A 201 -0.13 6.05 1.98
N ASP A 202 0.72 6.60 2.83
CA ASP A 202 0.52 7.88 3.51
C ASP A 202 1.22 9.02 2.76
N GLU A 203 0.44 10.01 2.33
CA GLU A 203 0.92 11.22 1.65
C GLU A 203 1.19 12.40 2.60
N SER A 204 0.96 12.20 3.90
CA SER A 204 1.38 13.13 4.96
C SER A 204 2.89 13.02 5.24
N GLU A 205 3.54 11.97 4.74
CA GLU A 205 4.98 11.82 4.77
C GLU A 205 5.55 11.64 3.35
N PRO A 206 5.55 12.67 2.51
CA PRO A 206 6.24 12.60 1.24
C PRO A 206 7.76 12.65 1.44
N LEU A 207 8.54 12.15 0.46
CA LEU A 207 9.98 12.40 0.44
C LEU A 207 10.23 13.85 0.03
N ASP A 208 10.62 14.70 0.97
CA ASP A 208 10.98 16.08 0.68
C ASP A 208 12.45 16.20 0.23
N PRO A 209 12.72 16.51 -1.05
CA PRO A 209 14.08 16.63 -1.54
C PRO A 209 14.73 17.98 -1.19
N ARG A 210 13.99 18.97 -0.66
CA ARG A 210 14.47 20.35 -0.47
C ARG A 210 15.63 20.47 0.51
N ASN A 211 15.68 19.58 1.51
CA ASN A 211 16.72 19.55 2.53
C ASN A 211 17.87 18.59 2.17
N SER A 212 17.94 18.12 0.92
CA SER A 212 18.97 17.17 0.49
C SER A 212 20.30 17.85 0.18
N GLU A 213 21.39 17.16 0.48
CA GLU A 213 22.75 17.63 0.17
C GLU A 213 23.16 17.31 -1.29
N GLY A 214 24.34 17.80 -1.70
CA GLY A 214 24.97 17.47 -2.98
C GLY A 214 24.17 17.96 -4.19
N ALA A 215 24.09 17.16 -5.25
CA ALA A 215 23.47 17.54 -6.53
C ALA A 215 21.98 17.92 -6.41
N LEU A 216 21.26 17.40 -5.40
CA LEU A 216 19.85 17.73 -5.16
C LEU A 216 19.66 19.13 -4.57
N SER A 217 20.63 19.64 -3.80
CA SER A 217 20.59 20.99 -3.23
C SER A 217 20.61 22.09 -4.31
N GLN A 218 21.09 21.75 -5.51
CA GLN A 218 21.21 22.66 -6.65
C GLN A 218 19.92 22.74 -7.48
N ILE A 219 18.93 21.89 -7.21
CA ILE A 219 17.67 21.87 -7.93
C ILE A 219 16.67 22.81 -7.25
N ASN A 220 16.06 23.67 -8.04
CA ASN A 220 14.88 24.40 -7.59
C ASN A 220 13.64 23.49 -7.62
N TRP A 221 13.25 23.01 -6.44
CA TRP A 221 12.09 22.12 -6.26
C TRP A 221 10.73 22.82 -6.39
N ALA A 222 10.69 24.13 -6.65
CA ALA A 222 9.50 24.84 -7.10
C ALA A 222 9.17 24.53 -8.58
N ILE A 223 9.02 23.24 -8.89
CA ILE A 223 8.75 22.74 -10.24
C ILE A 223 7.32 23.13 -10.64
N PRO A 224 7.09 23.94 -11.69
CA PRO A 224 5.76 24.49 -11.96
C PRO A 224 4.84 23.55 -12.74
N SER A 225 5.40 22.53 -13.41
CA SER A 225 4.64 21.63 -14.28
C SER A 225 5.27 20.25 -14.36
N SER A 226 4.45 19.26 -14.72
CA SER A 226 4.93 17.91 -15.06
C SER A 226 5.85 17.93 -16.28
N GLY A 227 6.69 16.90 -16.40
CA GLY A 227 7.56 16.68 -17.56
C GLY A 227 9.00 17.19 -17.39
N THR A 228 9.35 17.77 -16.24
CA THR A 228 10.70 18.25 -15.94
C THR A 228 11.68 17.08 -15.89
N SER A 229 12.76 17.14 -16.68
CA SER A 229 13.79 16.10 -16.65
C SER A 229 14.84 16.35 -15.58
N ILE A 230 15.27 15.29 -14.89
CA ILE A 230 16.42 15.26 -13.98
C ILE A 230 17.43 14.24 -14.51
N ASN A 231 18.70 14.64 -14.59
CA ASN A 231 19.74 13.87 -15.30
C ASN A 231 21.01 13.77 -14.45
N GLY A 232 21.92 12.87 -14.84
CA GLY A 232 23.27 12.80 -14.28
C GLY A 232 23.30 12.55 -12.77
N GLU A 233 24.15 13.29 -12.05
CA GLU A 233 24.34 13.13 -10.61
C GLU A 233 23.07 13.40 -9.80
N ALA A 234 22.25 14.36 -10.22
CA ALA A 234 21.02 14.67 -9.52
C ALA A 234 19.99 13.54 -9.63
N TYR A 235 19.92 12.86 -10.78
CA TYR A 235 19.10 11.65 -10.92
C TYR A 235 19.58 10.55 -9.97
N LEU A 236 20.89 10.27 -9.97
CA LEU A 236 21.46 9.23 -9.10
C LEU A 236 21.25 9.53 -7.62
N ALA A 237 21.39 10.78 -7.22
CA ALA A 237 21.15 11.24 -5.86
C ALA A 237 19.67 11.09 -5.47
N LEU A 238 18.74 11.47 -6.35
CA LEU A 238 17.30 11.34 -6.09
C LEU A 238 16.90 9.86 -5.97
N GLU A 239 17.39 9.00 -6.86
CA GLU A 239 17.13 7.57 -6.80
C GLU A 239 17.71 6.95 -5.53
N THR A 240 18.90 7.40 -5.10
CA THR A 240 19.52 6.95 -3.83
C THR A 240 18.69 7.36 -2.63
N LEU A 241 18.22 8.61 -2.59
CA LEU A 241 17.37 9.14 -1.54
C LEU A 241 16.01 8.43 -1.49
N TRP A 242 15.41 8.22 -2.67
CA TRP A 242 14.15 7.48 -2.81
C TRP A 242 14.30 6.04 -2.35
N ALA A 243 15.34 5.34 -2.78
CA ALA A 243 15.66 4.00 -2.31
C ALA A 243 15.93 3.96 -0.80
N ALA A 244 16.58 4.99 -0.22
CA ALA A 244 16.83 5.09 1.22
C ALA A 244 15.53 5.26 2.04
N ARG A 245 14.49 5.87 1.46
CA ARG A 245 13.16 5.91 2.08
C ARG A 245 12.47 4.54 2.02
N GLU A 246 12.57 3.84 0.88
CA GLU A 246 12.06 2.48 0.73
C GLU A 246 12.76 1.48 1.67
N ARG A 247 14.02 1.75 2.01
CA ARG A 247 14.90 0.92 2.84
C ARG A 247 14.41 0.68 4.28
N HIS A 248 13.51 1.53 4.81
CA HIS A 248 12.91 1.35 6.14
C HIS A 248 11.42 1.01 6.10
N SER A 249 10.83 0.82 4.92
CA SER A 249 9.39 0.56 4.77
C SER A 249 9.15 -0.87 4.27
N PHE A 250 8.81 -1.78 5.19
CA PHE A 250 8.36 -3.13 4.83
C PHE A 250 6.86 -3.12 4.51
N HIS A 251 6.48 -3.76 3.40
CA HIS A 251 5.10 -3.78 2.93
C HIS A 251 4.41 -5.08 3.35
N PRO A 252 3.26 -5.00 4.02
CA PRO A 252 2.44 -6.15 4.39
C PRO A 252 2.22 -7.09 3.21
N ASN A 253 2.21 -8.40 3.47
CA ASN A 253 2.02 -9.45 2.47
C ASN A 253 3.10 -9.56 1.38
N ARG A 254 4.10 -8.68 1.37
CA ARG A 254 5.25 -8.78 0.46
C ARG A 254 6.27 -9.79 1.00
N SER A 255 6.85 -10.55 0.08
CA SER A 255 7.90 -11.54 0.37
C SER A 255 9.30 -10.91 0.34
N TYR A 256 10.10 -11.25 1.35
CA TYR A 256 11.46 -10.77 1.56
C TYR A 256 12.40 -11.93 1.93
N THR A 257 13.59 -11.99 1.34
CA THR A 257 14.68 -12.79 1.90
C THR A 257 15.37 -12.01 3.00
N ARG A 258 16.11 -12.69 3.89
CA ARG A 258 16.94 -12.00 4.89
C ARG A 258 17.95 -11.05 4.24
N SER A 259 18.46 -11.39 3.06
CA SER A 259 19.34 -10.50 2.29
C SER A 259 18.62 -9.29 1.70
N ASP A 260 17.31 -9.39 1.41
CA ASP A 260 16.51 -8.22 1.03
C ASP A 260 16.29 -7.32 2.24
N ILE A 261 16.08 -7.89 3.43
CA ILE A 261 15.89 -7.17 4.69
C ILE A 261 17.17 -6.46 5.13
N THR A 262 18.32 -7.14 5.16
CA THR A 262 19.59 -6.48 5.51
C THR A 262 19.96 -5.39 4.51
N ARG A 263 19.66 -5.59 3.21
CA ARG A 263 19.85 -4.55 2.18
C ARG A 263 18.89 -3.37 2.39
N ALA A 264 17.66 -3.65 2.82
CA ALA A 264 16.72 -2.61 3.21
C ALA A 264 17.34 -1.77 4.34
N LEU A 265 17.94 -2.40 5.35
CA LEU A 265 18.61 -1.68 6.45
C LEU A 265 19.97 -1.05 6.09
N GLY A 266 20.39 -1.08 4.82
CA GLY A 266 21.69 -0.55 4.39
C GLY A 266 22.90 -1.39 4.83
N ILE A 267 22.68 -2.63 5.29
CA ILE A 267 23.75 -3.54 5.73
C ILE A 267 24.30 -4.27 4.51
N GLU A 268 25.55 -3.97 4.15
CA GLU A 268 26.23 -4.56 2.98
C GLU A 268 26.70 -6.02 3.22
N ALA A 269 26.90 -6.39 4.48
CA ALA A 269 27.34 -7.73 4.85
C ALA A 269 26.22 -8.77 4.65
N LYS A 270 26.59 -10.00 4.28
CA LYS A 270 25.62 -11.10 4.20
C LYS A 270 25.05 -11.41 5.61
N PRO A 271 23.72 -11.66 5.72
CA PRO A 271 23.11 -12.01 7.01
C PRO A 271 23.80 -13.24 7.61
N SER A 272 24.21 -13.14 8.87
CA SER A 272 24.88 -14.19 9.63
C SER A 272 24.47 -14.13 11.11
N GLY A 273 24.85 -15.16 11.89
CA GLY A 273 24.54 -15.19 13.33
C GLY A 273 23.04 -15.16 13.62
N ASP A 274 22.62 -14.20 14.44
CA ASP A 274 21.25 -14.07 14.94
C ASP A 274 20.18 -13.88 13.85
N TRP A 275 20.57 -13.30 12.71
CA TRP A 275 19.73 -13.26 11.53
C TRP A 275 19.21 -14.64 11.13
N LEU A 276 19.96 -15.72 11.43
CA LEU A 276 19.60 -17.09 11.08
C LEU A 276 18.89 -17.85 12.21
N THR A 277 18.81 -17.32 13.42
CA THR A 277 18.35 -18.06 14.62
C THR A 277 16.91 -17.75 15.04
N GLY A 278 16.21 -16.83 14.36
CA GLY A 278 14.77 -16.64 14.53
C GLY A 278 14.38 -15.22 14.90
N TYR A 279 15.27 -14.42 15.49
CA TYR A 279 15.06 -12.99 15.64
C TYR A 279 16.38 -12.22 15.80
N HIS A 280 16.41 -10.98 15.31
CA HIS A 280 17.60 -10.12 15.29
C HIS A 280 17.24 -8.70 15.69
N ARG A 281 18.13 -8.02 16.43
CA ARG A 281 18.00 -6.60 16.77
C ARG A 281 19.00 -5.78 15.98
N GLU A 282 18.52 -4.73 15.31
CA GLU A 282 19.34 -3.73 14.63
C GLU A 282 18.93 -2.34 15.13
N GLY A 283 19.79 -1.69 15.93
CA GLY A 283 19.44 -0.42 16.58
C GLY A 283 18.17 -0.52 17.43
N ASP A 284 17.16 0.29 17.08
CA ASP A 284 15.85 0.36 17.75
C ASP A 284 14.78 -0.49 17.04
N GLU A 285 15.17 -1.35 16.11
CA GLU A 285 14.31 -2.27 15.39
C GLU A 285 14.61 -3.73 15.77
N MET A 286 13.54 -4.52 15.89
CA MET A 286 13.59 -5.96 16.14
C MET A 286 12.92 -6.70 14.98
N PHE A 287 13.53 -7.76 14.50
CA PHE A 287 13.06 -8.56 13.38
C PHE A 287 12.78 -9.97 13.84
N ILE A 288 11.52 -10.42 13.81
CA ILE A 288 11.12 -11.80 14.09
C ILE A 288 11.00 -12.57 12.77
N PHE A 289 11.57 -13.77 12.71
CA PHE A 289 11.52 -14.70 11.60
C PHE A 289 10.86 -16.01 12.02
N ALA A 290 9.56 -16.13 11.81
CA ALA A 290 8.79 -17.28 12.23
C ALA A 290 8.52 -18.25 11.07
N ALA A 291 8.70 -19.55 11.33
CA ALA A 291 8.10 -20.59 10.51
C ALA A 291 6.77 -20.98 11.15
N VAL A 292 5.70 -20.98 10.36
CA VAL A 292 4.33 -21.32 10.79
C VAL A 292 3.99 -22.67 10.18
N ASN A 293 3.52 -23.61 11.00
CA ASN A 293 3.15 -24.97 10.56
C ASN A 293 4.26 -25.73 9.82
N ALA A 294 5.54 -25.50 10.14
CA ALA A 294 6.68 -26.14 9.49
C ALA A 294 7.73 -26.58 10.51
N ALA A 295 8.20 -27.83 10.38
CA ALA A 295 9.25 -28.39 11.22
C ALA A 295 10.55 -27.57 11.10
N GLY A 296 11.05 -27.03 12.21
CA GLY A 296 12.25 -26.21 12.22
C GLY A 296 13.53 -26.97 11.83
N ARG A 297 14.50 -26.26 11.23
CA ARG A 297 15.83 -26.80 10.83
C ARG A 297 16.62 -27.51 11.93
N THR A 298 16.32 -27.23 13.19
CA THR A 298 17.05 -27.73 14.37
C THR A 298 16.33 -28.85 15.11
N GLY A 299 15.20 -29.36 14.58
CA GLY A 299 14.40 -30.40 15.25
C GLY A 299 13.53 -29.88 16.40
N HIS A 300 13.47 -28.56 16.62
CA HIS A 300 12.54 -27.93 17.54
C HIS A 300 11.33 -27.40 16.76
N ASP A 301 10.16 -28.01 17.01
CA ASP A 301 8.89 -27.60 16.44
C ASP A 301 8.22 -26.59 17.38
N TYR A 302 8.55 -25.32 17.17
CA TYR A 302 7.88 -24.24 17.88
C TYR A 302 6.55 -23.98 17.20
N GLN A 303 5.45 -24.17 17.94
CA GLN A 303 4.07 -24.03 17.45
C GLN A 303 3.68 -22.56 17.20
N ASN A 304 4.44 -21.85 16.35
CA ASN A 304 4.05 -20.53 15.90
C ASN A 304 2.81 -20.66 15.02
N GLU A 305 1.76 -19.91 15.34
CA GLU A 305 0.48 -20.03 14.67
C GLU A 305 -0.26 -18.70 14.62
N TRP A 306 -1.08 -18.54 13.60
CA TRP A 306 -2.05 -17.46 13.52
C TRP A 306 -3.29 -17.85 14.33
N LEU A 307 -3.59 -17.08 15.37
CA LEU A 307 -4.80 -17.28 16.20
C LEU A 307 -6.03 -16.66 15.54
N ARG A 308 -5.82 -15.56 14.80
CA ARG A 308 -6.78 -14.89 13.92
C ARG A 308 -5.99 -14.08 12.87
N SER A 309 -6.65 -13.37 11.96
CA SER A 309 -6.01 -12.65 10.84
C SER A 309 -4.93 -11.64 11.24
N ASP A 310 -5.06 -11.01 12.42
CA ASP A 310 -4.16 -9.98 12.97
C ASP A 310 -3.51 -10.41 14.29
N ARG A 311 -3.66 -11.66 14.74
CA ARG A 311 -3.11 -12.14 16.02
C ARG A 311 -2.23 -13.34 15.84
N PHE A 312 -0.96 -13.18 16.23
CA PHE A 312 0.09 -14.14 15.99
C PHE A 312 0.66 -14.67 17.31
N ARG A 313 0.66 -15.99 17.50
CA ARG A 313 1.37 -16.64 18.60
C ARG A 313 2.78 -16.98 18.13
N TRP A 314 3.76 -16.54 18.89
CA TRP A 314 5.16 -16.76 18.61
C TRP A 314 5.91 -17.31 19.83
N PHE A 315 6.86 -18.19 19.56
CA PHE A 315 7.80 -18.71 20.56
C PHE A 315 9.22 -18.24 20.25
N GLY A 316 9.93 -17.84 21.30
CA GLY A 316 11.34 -17.50 21.22
C GLY A 316 12.25 -18.69 20.92
N THR A 317 13.56 -18.42 20.85
CA THR A 317 14.57 -19.46 20.65
C THR A 317 14.72 -20.35 21.88
N THR A 318 15.39 -21.49 21.71
CA THR A 318 15.65 -22.44 22.79
C THR A 318 16.25 -21.72 24.01
N ASN A 319 15.64 -21.92 25.18
CA ASN A 319 16.01 -21.28 26.46
C ASN A 319 15.69 -19.79 26.62
N SER A 320 14.99 -19.16 25.67
CA SER A 320 14.60 -17.75 25.79
C SER A 320 13.69 -17.49 26.99
N LYS A 321 13.93 -16.38 27.69
CA LYS A 321 13.22 -15.93 28.89
C LYS A 321 12.81 -14.47 28.77
N ARG A 322 11.84 -14.06 29.58
CA ARG A 322 11.35 -12.67 29.65
C ARG A 322 12.45 -11.65 29.91
N THR A 323 13.42 -12.02 30.75
CA THR A 323 14.51 -11.14 31.20
C THR A 323 15.66 -11.02 30.18
N ASP A 324 15.61 -11.75 29.07
CA ASP A 324 16.69 -11.73 28.10
C ASP A 324 16.81 -10.34 27.47
N ALA A 325 18.04 -9.86 27.27
CA ALA A 325 18.34 -8.52 26.77
C ALA A 325 17.72 -8.18 25.40
N LYS A 326 17.32 -9.21 24.63
CA LYS A 326 16.62 -9.05 23.36
C LYS A 326 15.10 -9.13 23.49
N ILE A 327 14.58 -9.85 24.48
CA ILE A 327 13.13 -10.06 24.69
C ILE A 327 12.52 -8.91 25.49
N ALA A 328 13.17 -8.48 26.57
CA ALA A 328 12.64 -7.43 27.44
C ALA A 328 12.29 -6.13 26.69
N PRO A 329 13.14 -5.61 25.77
CA PRO A 329 12.81 -4.40 24.99
C PRO A 329 11.61 -4.57 24.06
N MET A 330 11.36 -5.78 23.56
CA MET A 330 10.20 -6.06 22.70
C MET A 330 8.90 -5.98 23.52
N LEU A 331 8.94 -6.46 24.77
CA LEU A 331 7.81 -6.46 25.69
C LEU A 331 7.49 -5.07 26.24
N SER A 332 8.52 -4.26 26.52
CA SER A 332 8.35 -2.86 26.95
C SER A 332 8.06 -1.90 25.80
N ARG A 333 8.10 -2.37 24.55
CA ARG A 333 7.92 -1.58 23.32
C ARG A 333 8.95 -0.46 23.15
N GLU A 334 10.15 -0.65 23.72
CA GLU A 334 11.29 0.23 23.48
C GLU A 334 11.84 0.10 22.06
N VAL A 335 11.56 -1.02 21.39
CA VAL A 335 11.95 -1.29 20.00
C VAL A 335 10.75 -1.61 19.12
N THR A 336 10.79 -1.18 17.87
CA THR A 336 9.77 -1.53 16.87
C THR A 336 9.97 -2.98 16.43
N THR A 337 8.97 -3.84 16.64
CA THR A 337 9.10 -5.27 16.35
C THR A 337 8.41 -5.64 15.04
N HIS A 338 9.19 -5.95 14.01
CA HIS A 338 8.74 -6.39 12.69
C HIS A 338 8.59 -7.91 12.63
N ILE A 339 7.41 -8.39 12.20
CA ILE A 339 7.13 -9.83 12.11
C ILE A 339 7.19 -10.29 10.66
N PHE A 340 8.06 -11.25 10.41
CA PHE A 340 8.20 -11.95 9.14
C PHE A 340 7.90 -13.42 9.34
N TRP A 341 7.05 -14.00 8.48
CA TRP A 341 6.59 -15.37 8.63
C TRP A 341 6.65 -16.14 7.30
N ARG A 342 6.62 -17.47 7.36
CA ARG A 342 6.51 -18.34 6.18
C ARG A 342 5.84 -19.66 6.54
N SER A 343 5.17 -20.29 5.58
CA SER A 343 4.56 -21.62 5.72
C SER A 343 5.49 -22.77 5.30
N LEU A 344 6.59 -22.48 4.59
CA LEU A 344 7.52 -23.48 4.08
C LEU A 344 8.90 -23.35 4.75
N ASP A 345 9.59 -24.47 4.99
CA ASP A 345 10.94 -24.47 5.60
C ASP A 345 12.02 -23.83 4.70
N ARG A 346 11.71 -23.59 3.41
CA ARG A 346 12.60 -22.91 2.47
C ARG A 346 11.80 -21.91 1.65
N GLY A 347 12.35 -20.70 1.51
CA GLY A 347 11.72 -19.61 0.78
C GLY A 347 11.85 -18.26 1.48
N PRO A 348 11.42 -17.18 0.82
CA PRO A 348 11.32 -15.86 1.42
C PRO A 348 10.28 -15.85 2.55
N PHE A 349 10.38 -14.87 3.44
CA PHE A 349 9.39 -14.60 4.45
C PHE A 349 8.42 -13.53 3.97
N THR A 350 7.14 -13.72 4.26
CA THR A 350 6.11 -12.70 4.10
C THR A 350 6.17 -11.74 5.28
N TYR A 351 6.23 -10.44 5.02
CA TYR A 351 6.11 -9.45 6.09
C TYR A 351 4.65 -9.35 6.55
N ALA A 352 4.42 -9.54 7.86
CA ALA A 352 3.09 -9.47 8.45
C ALA A 352 2.73 -8.06 8.93
N GLY A 353 3.72 -7.28 9.40
CA GLY A 353 3.48 -5.99 10.03
C GLY A 353 4.30 -5.78 11.29
N VAL A 354 3.93 -4.76 12.08
CA VAL A 354 4.55 -4.44 13.37
C VAL A 354 3.78 -5.14 14.49
N GLY A 355 4.47 -5.98 15.25
CA GLY A 355 3.88 -6.68 16.40
C GLY A 355 3.78 -5.79 17.64
N VAL A 356 2.61 -5.78 18.27
CA VAL A 356 2.37 -5.25 19.62
C VAL A 356 2.14 -6.43 20.55
N PRO A 357 2.93 -6.60 21.62
CA PRO A 357 2.76 -7.72 22.53
C PRO A 357 1.49 -7.53 23.36
N VAL A 358 0.59 -8.51 23.36
CA VAL A 358 -0.69 -8.46 24.09
C VAL A 358 -0.82 -9.51 25.18
N ALA A 359 -0.09 -10.62 25.09
CA ALA A 359 0.02 -11.59 26.17
C ALA A 359 1.41 -12.23 26.17
N VAL A 360 1.92 -12.53 27.36
CA VAL A 360 3.22 -13.17 27.55
C VAL A 360 3.06 -14.31 28.54
N THR A 361 3.53 -15.49 28.18
CA THR A 361 3.62 -16.65 29.06
C THR A 361 5.08 -16.96 29.31
N ASP A 362 5.46 -17.02 30.59
CA ASP A 362 6.84 -17.28 31.05
C ASP A 362 7.22 -18.76 30.94
N SER A 363 6.93 -19.36 29.78
CA SER A 363 7.46 -20.65 29.38
C SER A 363 8.91 -20.53 28.93
N VAL A 364 9.57 -21.68 28.75
CA VAL A 364 10.91 -21.75 28.16
C VAL A 364 10.84 -22.73 26.98
N PRO A 365 10.88 -22.25 25.72
CA PRO A 365 11.04 -20.86 25.30
C PRO A 365 9.85 -19.97 25.65
N ILE A 366 10.09 -18.65 25.75
CA ILE A 366 9.04 -17.68 26.02
C ILE A 366 7.98 -17.70 24.92
N GLN A 367 6.71 -17.65 25.31
CA GLN A 367 5.60 -17.50 24.39
C GLN A 367 5.06 -16.06 24.47
N ILE A 368 4.95 -15.42 23.31
CA ILE A 368 4.37 -14.09 23.19
C ILE A 368 3.24 -14.14 22.16
N VAL A 369 2.10 -13.56 22.50
CA VAL A 369 1.01 -13.29 21.57
C VAL A 369 1.11 -11.84 21.14
N TRP A 370 1.16 -11.63 19.83
CA TRP A 370 1.25 -10.34 19.17
C TRP A 370 -0.08 -9.99 18.51
N ASP A 371 -0.55 -8.77 18.71
CA ASP A 371 -1.43 -8.14 17.72
C ASP A 371 -0.52 -7.53 16.64
N VAL A 372 -0.74 -7.93 15.40
CA VAL A 372 0.06 -7.48 14.26
C VAL A 372 -0.63 -6.27 13.66
N LEU A 373 -0.06 -5.11 13.90
CA LEU A 373 -0.44 -3.88 13.23
C LEU A 373 0.07 -3.97 11.81
N ASP A 374 -0.86 -4.11 10.88
CA ASP A 374 -0.57 -3.88 9.48
C ASP A 374 -0.50 -2.35 9.28
N PRO A 375 0.67 -1.77 8.91
CA PRO A 375 0.79 -0.34 8.63
C PRO A 375 -0.01 0.13 7.40
N SER A 376 -0.50 -0.80 6.57
CA SER A 376 -1.51 -0.56 5.54
C SER A 376 -2.95 -0.85 6.00
N ALA A 377 -3.15 -1.57 7.11
CA ALA A 377 -4.41 -1.66 7.85
C ALA A 377 -4.53 -0.54 8.87
N ALA A 378 -4.30 0.69 8.41
CA ALA A 378 -5.12 1.78 8.90
C ALA A 378 -6.58 1.47 8.50
N ASP A 379 -7.23 0.67 9.35
CA ASP A 379 -8.66 0.63 9.62
C ASP A 379 -9.56 0.12 8.48
N ASP A 380 -9.56 -1.20 8.27
CA ASP A 380 -10.56 -1.90 7.43
C ASP A 380 -11.93 -2.07 8.13
N SER A 381 -12.14 -1.38 9.26
CA SER A 381 -13.45 -1.23 9.91
C SER A 381 -13.99 0.21 9.84
N LYS A 382 -13.26 1.12 9.19
CA LYS A 382 -13.59 2.54 9.12
C LYS A 382 -14.64 2.78 8.04
N LEU A 383 -15.79 3.28 8.45
CA LEU A 383 -16.62 4.02 7.51
C LEU A 383 -15.91 5.34 7.16
N PRO A 384 -15.97 5.81 5.90
CA PRO A 384 -15.29 7.03 5.44
C PRO A 384 -15.58 8.31 6.24
N GLU A 385 -16.55 8.25 7.14
CA GLU A 385 -17.08 9.35 7.94
C GLU A 385 -16.43 9.46 9.33
N GLU A 386 -15.60 8.50 9.77
CA GLU A 386 -15.04 8.42 11.15
C GLU A 386 -13.61 8.99 11.28
N LEU A 387 -13.34 9.77 12.35
CA LEU A 387 -12.01 10.34 12.68
C LEU A 387 -11.47 9.84 14.04
N ASP A 388 -10.16 9.85 14.19
CA ASP A 388 -9.45 9.32 15.37
C ASP A 388 -9.60 10.19 16.63
N ASP A 389 -10.04 9.59 17.74
CA ASP A 389 -10.02 10.23 19.06
C ASP A 389 -8.64 10.13 19.71
N SER A 390 -8.06 11.28 20.07
CA SER A 390 -7.01 11.39 21.07
C SER A 390 -7.53 12.16 22.30
N VAL A 391 -7.25 11.59 23.46
CA VAL A 391 -7.89 11.72 24.78
C VAL A 391 -7.66 13.07 25.48
N GLY A 392 -8.66 13.55 26.24
CA GLY A 392 -8.47 14.27 27.52
C GLY A 392 -8.71 15.79 27.55
N GLN A 393 -9.65 16.23 28.40
CA GLN A 393 -10.10 17.61 28.65
C GLN A 393 -8.98 18.64 28.91
N TYR A 394 -9.04 19.80 28.23
CA TYR A 394 -8.45 21.09 28.69
C TYR A 394 -9.28 22.28 28.17
N PRO A 395 -9.47 23.35 28.97
CA PRO A 395 -10.44 24.41 28.71
C PRO A 395 -9.97 25.39 27.63
N VAL A 396 -10.88 25.81 26.76
CA VAL A 396 -10.61 26.80 25.70
C VAL A 396 -10.82 28.21 26.25
N GLY A 397 -9.72 28.84 26.68
CA GLY A 397 -9.68 30.25 27.05
C GLY A 397 -9.03 31.12 25.98
N ALA A 398 -9.85 31.97 25.36
CA ALA A 398 -9.53 33.18 24.61
C ALA A 398 -8.78 33.06 23.26
N GLY A 399 -9.58 33.16 22.18
CA GLY A 399 -9.26 34.12 21.13
C GLY A 399 -8.57 33.59 19.88
N ARG A 400 -9.09 32.53 19.24
CA ARG A 400 -8.99 32.35 17.77
C ARG A 400 -9.91 31.25 17.31
N GLN A 401 -10.64 31.52 16.22
CA GLN A 401 -11.53 30.64 15.44
C GLN A 401 -11.70 29.23 16.03
N VAL A 402 -12.82 29.02 16.71
CA VAL A 402 -13.15 27.73 17.30
C VAL A 402 -13.46 26.74 16.18
N THR A 403 -12.49 25.88 15.88
CA THR A 403 -12.67 24.69 15.05
C THR A 403 -13.46 23.65 15.85
N VAL A 404 -14.76 23.86 16.04
CA VAL A 404 -15.68 22.83 16.57
C VAL A 404 -16.03 21.86 15.43
N ASN A 405 -15.03 21.21 14.83
CA ASN A 405 -15.23 20.12 13.86
C ASN A 405 -14.59 18.81 14.32
N LYS A 406 -14.14 18.74 15.58
CA LYS A 406 -13.43 17.57 16.13
C LYS A 406 -14.36 16.53 16.76
N TYR A 407 -15.57 16.91 17.20
CA TYR A 407 -16.43 16.03 18.00
C TYR A 407 -17.50 15.25 17.21
N GLU A 408 -17.84 15.65 15.99
CA GLU A 408 -18.88 14.97 15.17
C GLU A 408 -18.43 13.64 14.53
N ARG A 409 -17.20 13.19 14.80
CA ARG A 409 -16.62 12.00 14.17
C ARG A 409 -15.84 11.15 15.17
N SER A 410 -16.20 11.23 16.46
CA SER A 410 -15.53 10.49 17.54
C SER A 410 -15.80 8.99 17.45
N ARG A 411 -14.73 8.19 17.30
CA ARG A 411 -14.78 6.72 17.34
C ARG A 411 -15.27 6.19 18.70
N ALA A 412 -14.93 6.84 19.80
CA ALA A 412 -15.39 6.54 21.15
C ALA A 412 -16.91 6.72 21.23
N ALA A 413 -17.43 7.85 20.73
CA ALA A 413 -18.86 8.11 20.69
C ALA A 413 -19.59 7.07 19.83
N ARG A 414 -19.06 6.72 18.66
CA ARG A 414 -19.64 5.66 17.84
C ARG A 414 -19.64 4.31 18.56
N LYS A 415 -18.52 3.92 19.16
CA LYS A 415 -18.40 2.65 19.88
C LYS A 415 -19.37 2.58 21.05
N GLU A 416 -19.53 3.67 21.80
CA GLU A 416 -20.49 3.76 22.91
C GLU A 416 -21.94 3.69 22.42
N CYS A 417 -22.26 4.38 21.33
CA CYS A 417 -23.58 4.32 20.68
C CYS A 417 -23.91 2.88 20.24
N ILE A 418 -22.99 2.20 19.54
CA ILE A 418 -23.20 0.82 19.07
C ILE A 418 -23.23 -0.16 20.24
N ALA A 419 -22.40 0.02 21.27
CA ALA A 419 -22.44 -0.81 22.46
C ALA A 419 -23.78 -0.69 23.20
N HIS A 420 -24.41 0.49 23.17
CA HIS A 420 -25.70 0.72 23.82
C HIS A 420 -26.89 0.23 22.98
N TYR A 421 -26.94 0.59 21.69
CA TYR A 421 -28.10 0.35 20.81
C TYR A 421 -27.98 -0.92 19.94
N GLY A 422 -26.79 -1.50 19.84
CA GLY A 422 -26.49 -2.58 18.90
C GLY A 422 -26.18 -2.07 17.48
N ALA A 423 -25.87 -3.01 16.56
CA ALA A 423 -25.50 -2.71 15.18
C ALA A 423 -26.65 -2.86 14.17
N ALA A 424 -27.89 -2.97 14.64
CA ALA A 424 -29.07 -3.01 13.80
C ALA A 424 -29.59 -1.59 13.51
N CYS A 425 -30.05 -1.36 12.28
CA CYS A 425 -30.60 -0.06 11.90
C CYS A 425 -31.91 0.23 12.66
N LEU A 426 -31.98 1.36 13.36
CA LEU A 426 -33.20 1.74 14.11
C LEU A 426 -34.36 2.23 13.23
N VAL A 427 -34.10 2.52 11.96
CA VAL A 427 -35.12 2.90 10.98
C VAL A 427 -35.79 1.65 10.40
N CYS A 428 -35.02 0.77 9.73
CA CYS A 428 -35.57 -0.36 8.97
C CYS A 428 -35.29 -1.74 9.58
N GLY A 429 -34.54 -1.83 10.68
CA GLY A 429 -34.19 -3.09 11.34
C GLY A 429 -33.11 -3.92 10.64
N PHE A 430 -32.54 -3.43 9.53
CA PHE A 430 -31.49 -4.14 8.81
C PHE A 430 -30.22 -4.28 9.66
N ASP A 431 -29.69 -5.50 9.72
CA ASP A 431 -28.45 -5.84 10.42
C ASP A 431 -27.50 -6.52 9.42
N PHE A 432 -26.34 -5.92 9.22
CA PHE A 432 -25.35 -6.42 8.26
C PHE A 432 -24.73 -7.75 8.70
N GLY A 433 -24.59 -7.99 10.00
CA GLY A 433 -24.07 -9.25 10.53
C GLY A 433 -25.03 -10.41 10.31
N ILE A 434 -26.34 -10.15 10.43
CA ILE A 434 -27.37 -11.15 10.09
C ILE A 434 -27.40 -11.40 8.58
N ALA A 435 -27.36 -10.35 7.76
CA ALA A 435 -27.52 -10.48 6.31
C ALA A 435 -26.26 -11.02 5.59
N TYR A 436 -25.07 -10.61 6.03
CA TYR A 436 -23.79 -10.89 5.34
C TYR A 436 -22.81 -11.72 6.18
N GLY A 437 -23.22 -12.20 7.36
CA GLY A 437 -22.37 -13.01 8.23
C GLY A 437 -21.20 -12.22 8.80
N ALA A 438 -20.03 -12.86 8.94
CA ALA A 438 -18.87 -12.29 9.60
C ALA A 438 -18.38 -10.96 8.99
N MET A 439 -18.56 -10.76 7.68
CA MET A 439 -18.20 -9.53 6.98
C MET A 439 -19.00 -8.31 7.45
N GLY A 440 -20.25 -8.52 7.88
CA GLY A 440 -21.15 -7.44 8.31
C GLY A 440 -21.24 -7.27 9.82
N HIS A 441 -20.52 -8.07 10.61
CA HIS A 441 -20.63 -8.04 12.06
C HIS A 441 -20.18 -6.69 12.64
N GLY A 442 -21.08 -5.98 13.33
CA GLY A 442 -20.80 -4.66 13.90
C GLY A 442 -20.78 -3.52 12.88
N TYR A 443 -21.04 -3.79 11.61
CA TYR A 443 -21.03 -2.80 10.54
C TYR A 443 -22.36 -2.05 10.49
N ILE A 444 -22.35 -0.77 10.91
CA ILE A 444 -23.50 0.14 10.86
C ILE A 444 -23.02 1.60 10.88
N HIS A 445 -23.73 2.52 10.23
CA HIS A 445 -23.44 3.96 10.33
C HIS A 445 -24.07 4.50 11.62
N VAL A 446 -23.56 5.62 12.14
CA VAL A 446 -24.15 6.30 13.30
C VAL A 446 -24.49 7.75 12.92
N HIS A 447 -25.75 8.10 13.09
CA HIS A 447 -26.34 9.37 12.67
C HIS A 447 -26.58 10.30 13.88
N HIS A 448 -26.28 11.60 13.73
CA HIS A 448 -26.52 12.63 14.73
C HIS A 448 -27.97 13.13 14.67
N LEU A 449 -28.67 13.13 15.80
CA LEU A 449 -30.07 13.57 15.88
C LEU A 449 -30.26 15.09 15.87
N VAL A 450 -29.21 15.84 16.22
CA VAL A 450 -29.24 17.32 16.25
C VAL A 450 -28.24 17.82 15.23
N THR A 451 -28.67 18.77 14.38
CA THR A 451 -27.83 19.26 13.29
C THR A 451 -26.82 20.32 13.76
N MET A 452 -25.70 20.46 13.05
CA MET A 452 -24.69 21.48 13.35
C MET A 452 -25.23 22.91 13.32
N ALA A 453 -26.20 23.19 12.45
CA ALA A 453 -26.84 24.50 12.39
C ALA A 453 -27.58 24.82 13.71
N GLU A 454 -28.21 23.82 14.32
CA GLU A 454 -28.91 23.97 15.60
C GLU A 454 -27.94 24.07 16.79
N LEU A 455 -26.85 23.30 16.77
CA LEU A 455 -25.81 23.36 17.80
C LEU A 455 -25.07 24.70 17.80
N ALA A 456 -24.73 25.22 16.61
CA ALA A 456 -24.11 26.53 16.45
C ALA A 456 -25.03 27.67 16.95
N LYS A 457 -26.33 27.56 16.70
CA LYS A 457 -27.33 28.52 17.18
C LYS A 457 -27.45 28.49 18.71
N ARG A 458 -27.53 27.30 19.31
CA ARG A 458 -27.59 27.12 20.78
C ARG A 458 -26.34 27.69 21.48
N PHE A 459 -25.16 27.47 20.91
CA PHE A 459 -23.91 28.05 21.42
C PHE A 459 -23.92 29.58 21.38
N ALA A 460 -24.34 30.17 20.26
CA ALA A 460 -24.44 31.62 20.10
C ALA A 460 -25.42 32.27 21.08
N GLU A 461 -26.50 31.58 21.47
CA GLU A 461 -27.54 32.09 22.36
C GLU A 461 -27.23 31.88 23.85
N THR A 462 -26.60 30.76 24.22
CA THR A 462 -26.38 30.36 25.62
C THR A 462 -24.95 30.54 26.11
N GLY A 463 -23.98 30.62 25.21
CA GLY A 463 -22.55 30.64 25.53
C GLY A 463 -22.00 29.33 26.11
N VAL A 464 -22.82 28.27 26.16
CA VAL A 464 -22.44 26.96 26.74
C VAL A 464 -21.92 26.06 25.63
N GLU A 465 -20.68 25.57 25.80
CA GLU A 465 -20.09 24.59 24.89
C GLU A 465 -20.91 23.29 24.88
N TYR A 466 -21.23 22.80 23.69
CA TYR A 466 -21.99 21.58 23.51
C TYR A 466 -21.07 20.36 23.62
N ILE A 467 -21.39 19.46 24.55
CA ILE A 467 -20.72 18.16 24.71
C ILE A 467 -21.62 17.08 24.09
N LEU A 468 -21.10 16.37 23.09
CA LEU A 468 -21.77 15.25 22.45
C LEU A 468 -21.97 14.11 23.45
N ASP A 469 -23.22 13.70 23.66
CA ASP A 469 -23.57 12.50 24.43
C ASP A 469 -23.86 11.35 23.45
N PRO A 470 -23.03 10.31 23.40
CA PRO A 470 -23.16 9.22 22.43
C PRO A 470 -24.47 8.43 22.54
N VAL A 471 -25.10 8.41 23.71
CA VAL A 471 -26.35 7.70 23.92
C VAL A 471 -27.53 8.61 23.60
N ARG A 472 -27.47 9.89 23.98
CA ARG A 472 -28.57 10.83 23.74
C ARG A 472 -28.63 11.27 22.28
N ASP A 473 -27.49 11.58 21.68
CA ASP A 473 -27.41 12.41 20.47
C ASP A 473 -27.14 11.60 19.19
N LEU A 474 -26.84 10.30 19.30
CA LEU A 474 -26.47 9.44 18.17
C LEU A 474 -27.37 8.22 18.02
N ARG A 475 -27.58 7.74 16.78
CA ARG A 475 -28.37 6.51 16.51
C ARG A 475 -27.78 5.66 15.38
N PRO A 476 -27.73 4.32 15.52
CA PRO A 476 -27.30 3.43 14.44
C PRO A 476 -28.32 3.36 13.30
N VAL A 477 -27.85 3.59 12.07
CA VAL A 477 -28.64 3.53 10.83
C VAL A 477 -27.85 2.85 9.71
N CYS A 478 -28.51 2.14 8.79
CA CYS A 478 -27.83 1.56 7.63
C CYS A 478 -27.52 2.64 6.57
N ALA A 479 -26.58 2.36 5.67
CA ALA A 479 -26.17 3.29 4.62
C ALA A 479 -27.37 3.84 3.81
N ASN A 480 -28.33 2.98 3.47
CA ASN A 480 -29.53 3.37 2.71
C ASN A 480 -30.43 4.33 3.52
N CYS A 481 -30.70 4.03 4.79
CA CYS A 481 -31.50 4.91 5.63
C CYS A 481 -30.77 6.21 5.95
N HIS A 482 -29.44 6.18 6.11
CA HIS A 482 -28.64 7.36 6.33
C HIS A 482 -28.70 8.32 5.14
N ALA A 483 -28.55 7.80 3.92
CA ALA A 483 -28.73 8.57 2.69
C ALA A 483 -30.14 9.17 2.60
N MET A 484 -31.17 8.40 2.99
CA MET A 484 -32.55 8.91 2.98
C MET A 484 -32.82 9.99 4.03
N ILE A 485 -32.21 9.90 5.21
CA ILE A 485 -32.33 10.95 6.24
C ILE A 485 -31.83 12.29 5.69
N HIS A 486 -30.72 12.27 4.95
CA HIS A 486 -30.09 13.48 4.38
C HIS A 486 -30.56 13.84 2.96
N SER A 487 -31.62 13.21 2.47
CA SER A 487 -32.07 13.44 1.09
C SER A 487 -32.81 14.79 0.89
N ARG A 488 -33.01 15.57 1.95
CA ARG A 488 -33.60 16.93 1.91
C ARG A 488 -32.79 17.88 2.80
N ARG A 489 -32.99 19.19 2.62
CA ARG A 489 -32.21 20.24 3.33
C ARG A 489 -32.36 20.20 4.85
N GLU A 490 -33.55 19.89 5.36
CA GLU A 490 -33.79 19.63 6.79
C GLU A 490 -33.90 18.12 7.00
N PRO A 491 -32.94 17.42 7.61
CA PRO A 491 -32.95 15.96 7.65
C PRO A 491 -34.25 15.35 8.20
N TYR A 492 -34.62 14.16 7.73
CA TYR A 492 -35.76 13.42 8.29
C TYR A 492 -35.48 12.96 9.72
N ALA A 493 -36.46 13.11 10.62
CA ALA A 493 -36.38 12.43 11.90
C ALA A 493 -36.48 10.91 11.70
N ILE A 494 -35.82 10.11 12.54
CA ILE A 494 -35.83 8.64 12.45
C ILE A 494 -37.26 8.11 12.49
N GLU A 495 -38.11 8.66 13.35
CA GLU A 495 -39.52 8.29 13.48
C GLU A 495 -40.34 8.66 12.24
N GLU A 496 -39.98 9.76 11.58
CA GLU A 496 -40.62 10.20 10.33
C GLU A 496 -40.28 9.23 9.19
N LEU A 497 -38.99 8.91 9.02
CA LEU A 497 -38.53 7.99 7.98
C LEU A 497 -39.05 6.56 8.22
N ARG A 498 -39.14 6.13 9.47
CA ARG A 498 -39.69 4.81 9.84
C ARG A 498 -41.16 4.66 9.44
N LYS A 499 -41.98 5.71 9.58
CA LYS A 499 -43.39 5.73 9.15
C LYS A 499 -43.56 5.63 7.64
N LEU A 500 -42.56 6.00 6.85
CA LEU A 500 -42.60 5.89 5.39
C LEU A 500 -42.29 4.48 4.87
N LEU A 501 -41.70 3.62 5.72
CA LEU A 501 -41.35 2.23 5.40
C LEU A 501 -42.38 1.21 5.92
N THR A 502 -43.42 1.69 6.62
CA THR A 502 -44.55 0.90 7.15
C THR A 502 -45.81 1.30 6.41
#